data_AF-A0A6V8ETD2-F1
#
_entry.id   AF-A0A6V8ETD2-F1
#
_cell.length_a   1.000
_cell.length_b   1.000
_cell.length_c   1.000
_cell.angle_alpha   90.00
_cell.angle_beta   90.00
_cell.angle_gamma   90.00
#
_symmetry.space_group_name_H-M   'P 1'
#
loop_
_entity.id
_entity.type
_entity.pdbx_description
1 polymer ?
#
loop_
_entity_poly.entity_id
_entity_poly.type
_entity_poly.pdbx_seq_one_letter_code
_entity_poly.pdbx_strand_id
1 'polypeptide(L)' 'MDWDRTGGRLQSTIRKRLESLDVKIDESLWFALMRTMKPEGRTVEALHAHVDTLLPFIQEHIDFDL' A
#
# COMPACT_ATOMS: atom_id res chain seq x y z
N MET A 1 -4.26 -2.19 2.45
CA MET A 1 -5.36 -1.61 3.24
C MET A 1 -4.98 -0.21 3.67
N ASP A 2 -5.91 0.55 4.24
CA ASP A 2 -5.56 1.78 4.97
C ASP A 2 -4.39 1.51 5.91
N TRP A 3 -3.47 2.47 6.01
CA TRP A 3 -2.29 2.37 6.87
C TRP A 3 -2.54 3.02 8.23
N ASP A 4 -3.79 2.95 8.69
CA ASP A 4 -4.20 3.27 10.04
C ASP A 4 -4.14 2.04 10.96
N ARG A 5 -4.53 2.22 12.23
CA ARG A 5 -4.54 1.14 13.22
C ARG A 5 -5.50 0.00 12.83
N THR A 6 -6.62 0.32 12.19
CA THR A 6 -7.66 -0.65 11.83
C THR A 6 -7.21 -1.48 10.64
N GLY A 7 -6.74 -0.82 9.58
CA GLY A 7 -6.19 -1.45 8.39
C GLY A 7 -4.97 -2.31 8.71
N GLY A 8 -4.07 -1.88 9.61
CA GLY A 8 -2.95 -2.71 10.07
C GLY A 8 -3.39 -4.01 10.78
N ARG A 9 -4.48 -3.98 11.55
CA ARG A 9 -5.05 -5.18 12.17
C ARG A 9 -5.64 -6.12 11.12
N LEU A 10 -6.45 -5.57 10.22
CA LEU A 10 -7.09 -6.35 9.16
C LEU A 10 -6.06 -6.98 8.22
N GLN A 11 -5.04 -6.22 7.83
CA GLN A 11 -3.97 -6.69 6.97
C GLN A 11 -3.18 -7.83 7.63
N SER A 12 -2.83 -7.70 8.92
CA SER A 12 -2.21 -8.78 9.70
C SER A 12 -3.09 -10.04 9.77
N THR A 13 -4.40 -9.88 9.95
CA THR A 13 -5.34 -11.02 9.96
C THR A 13 -5.42 -11.70 8.60
N ILE A 14 -5.52 -10.93 7.50
CA ILE A 14 -5.61 -11.47 6.15
C ILE A 14 -4.29 -12.14 5.75
N ARG A 15 -3.15 -11.48 5.98
CA ARG A 15 -1.83 -12.05 5.70
C ARG A 15 -1.66 -13.42 6.36
N LYS A 16 -1.91 -13.53 7.66
CA LYS A 16 -1.80 -14.83 8.38
C LYS A 16 -2.68 -15.92 7.77
N ARG A 17 -3.88 -15.58 7.29
CA ARG A 17 -4.79 -16.54 6.65
C ARG A 17 -4.31 -16.94 5.27
N LEU A 18 -3.80 -16.00 4.47
CA LEU A 18 -3.27 -16.28 3.14
C LEU A 18 -1.95 -17.08 3.21
N GLU A 19 -1.06 -16.73 4.14
CA GLU A 19 0.16 -17.47 4.41
C GLU A 19 -0.12 -18.91 4.89
N SER A 20 -1.23 -19.14 5.61
CA SER A 20 -1.66 -20.50 5.98
C SER A 20 -2.13 -21.35 4.80
N LEU A 21 -2.35 -20.72 3.64
CA LEU A 21 -2.68 -21.35 2.36
C LEU A 21 -1.47 -21.33 1.41
N ASP A 22 -0.25 -21.20 1.95
CA ASP A 22 1.01 -21.11 1.21
C ASP A 22 1.09 -19.93 0.23
N VAL A 23 0.24 -18.91 0.39
CA VAL A 23 0.30 -17.67 -0.39
C VAL A 23 1.28 -16.70 0.25
N LYS A 24 2.30 -16.29 -0.50
CA LYS A 24 3.22 -15.23 -0.08
C LYS A 24 2.59 -13.86 -0.32
N ILE A 25 2.61 -13.01 0.70
CA ILE A 25 2.08 -11.64 0.65
C ILE A 25 3.23 -10.65 0.73
N ASP A 26 3.32 -9.75 -0.24
CA ASP A 26 4.21 -8.60 -0.16
C ASP A 26 3.52 -7.44 0.56
N GLU A 27 4.22 -6.87 1.54
CA GLU A 27 3.78 -5.72 2.32
C GLU A 27 4.72 -4.50 2.15
N SER A 28 5.68 -4.57 1.23
CA SER A 28 6.72 -3.56 1.03
C SER A 28 6.15 -2.14 0.81
N LEU A 29 5.17 -2.03 -0.11
CA LEU A 29 4.48 -0.76 -0.39
C LEU A 29 3.74 -0.23 0.85
N TRP A 30 3.10 -1.11 1.61
CA TRP A 30 2.36 -0.70 2.80
C TRP A 30 3.32 -0.14 3.88
N PHE A 31 4.47 -0.78 4.09
CA PHE A 31 5.50 -0.26 4.99
C PHE A 31 6.09 1.07 4.52
N ALA A 32 6.27 1.25 3.21
CA ALA A 32 6.73 2.51 2.65
C ALA A 32 5.71 3.63 2.94
N LEU A 33 4.43 3.41 2.63
CA LEU A 33 3.35 4.37 2.87
C LEU A 33 3.19 4.71 4.37
N MET A 34 3.26 3.71 5.25
CA MET A 34 3.23 3.94 6.70
C MET A 34 4.33 4.91 7.19
N ARG A 35 5.51 4.85 6.56
CA ARG A 35 6.68 5.66 6.97
C ARG A 35 6.66 7.06 6.38
N THR A 36 6.09 7.23 5.19
CA THR A 36 6.17 8.49 4.43
C THR A 36 4.93 9.36 4.58
N MET A 37 3.77 8.76 4.84
CA MET A 37 2.50 9.48 4.88
C MET A 37 2.25 10.15 6.23
N LYS A 38 1.66 11.35 6.17
CA LYS A 38 1.23 12.08 7.37
C LYS A 38 0.10 11.33 8.10
N PRO A 39 -0.05 11.51 9.43
CA PRO A 39 -1.14 10.89 10.18
C PRO A 39 -2.54 11.20 9.65
N GLU A 40 -2.74 12.38 9.08
CA GLU A 40 -4.03 12.83 8.53
C GLU A 40 -4.37 12.16 7.19
N GLY A 41 -3.38 11.55 6.52
CA GLY A 41 -3.54 10.85 5.25
C GLY A 41 -3.35 9.35 5.40
N ARG A 42 -4.01 8.72 6.38
CA ARG A 42 -3.92 7.26 6.67
C ARG A 42 -4.95 6.40 5.96
N THR A 43 -5.48 6.87 4.83
CA THR A 43 -6.44 6.13 4.01
C THR A 43 -5.97 6.05 2.58
N VAL A 44 -6.36 5.00 1.86
CA VAL A 44 -5.98 4.81 0.46
C VAL A 44 -6.38 6.01 -0.41
N GLU A 45 -7.56 6.58 -0.19
CA GLU A 45 -8.08 7.72 -0.94
C GLU A 45 -7.26 8.99 -0.75
N ALA A 46 -6.52 9.11 0.37
CA ALA A 46 -5.62 10.25 0.59
C ALA A 46 -4.48 10.32 -0.44
N LEU A 47 -4.17 9.22 -1.12
CA LEU A 47 -3.22 9.22 -2.26
C LEU A 47 -3.71 10.07 -3.42
N HIS A 48 -5.02 10.34 -3.52
CA HIS A 48 -5.58 11.21 -4.56
C HIS A 48 -4.88 12.57 -4.62
N ALA A 49 -4.53 13.14 -3.46
CA ALA A 49 -3.84 14.42 -3.39
C ALA A 49 -2.40 14.39 -3.96
N HIS A 50 -1.87 13.21 -4.25
CA HIS A 50 -0.51 12.99 -4.76
C HIS A 50 -0.51 12.46 -6.19
N VAL A 51 -1.66 12.30 -6.84
CA VAL A 51 -1.80 11.70 -8.18
C VAL A 51 -0.95 12.41 -9.21
N ASP A 52 -1.03 13.74 -9.29
CA ASP A 52 -0.27 14.53 -10.27
C ASP A 52 1.24 14.35 -10.13
N THR A 53 1.72 14.13 -8.91
CA THR A 53 3.14 13.87 -8.63
C THR A 53 3.52 12.42 -8.91
N LEU A 54 2.66 11.45 -8.57
CA LEU A 54 2.95 10.03 -8.65
C LEU A 54 2.81 9.46 -10.07
N LEU A 55 1.87 9.98 -10.87
CA LEU A 55 1.55 9.47 -12.20
C LEU A 55 2.77 9.38 -13.13
N PRO A 56 3.65 10.39 -13.25
CA PRO A 56 4.82 10.28 -14.12
C PRO A 56 5.76 9.13 -13.73
N PHE A 57 5.99 8.90 -12.43
CA PHE A 57 6.83 7.80 -11.94
C PHE A 57 6.18 6.44 -12.17
N ILE A 58 4.86 6.36 -11.96
CA ILE A 58 4.10 5.13 -12.24
C ILE A 58 4.18 4.79 -13.73
N GLN A 59 4.01 5.79 -14.60
CA GLN A 59 4.09 5.59 -16.05
C GLN A 59 5.48 5.15 -16.48
N GLU A 60 6.53 5.76 -15.93
CA GLU A 60 7.92 5.34 -16.17
C GLU A 60 8.11 3.85 -15.87
N HIS A 61 7.53 3.33 -14.78
CA HIS A 61 7.70 1.93 -14.38
C HIS A 61 6.77 0.94 -15.11
N ILE A 62 5.56 1.34 -15.50
CA ILE A 62 4.60 0.46 -16.19
C ILE A 62 5.05 0.15 -17.63
N ASP A 63 5.67 1.12 -18.32
CA ASP A 63 6.10 0.95 -19.71
C ASP A 63 7.34 0.01 -19.87
N PHE A 64 7.95 -0.43 -18.77
CA PHE A 64 9.03 -1.44 -18.80
C PHE A 64 8.53 -2.88 -18.70
N ASP A 65 7.27 -3.12 -18.33
CA ASP A 65 6.72 -4.46 -18.05
C ASP A 65 5.68 -4.95 -19.11
N LEU A 66 5.56 -4.26 -20.25
CA LEU A 66 4.73 -4.63 -21.42
C LEU A 66 5.52 -4.58 -22.73
#